data_AF-A0A7V9F4S4-F1
#
_entry.id   AF-A0A7V9F4S4-F1
#
_cell.length_a   1.000
_cell.length_b   1.000
_cell.length_c   1.000
_cell.angle_alpha   90.00
_cell.angle_beta   90.00
_cell.angle_gamma   90.00
#
_symmetry.space_group_name_H-M   'P 1'
#
loop_
_entity.id
_entity.type
_entity.pdbx_description
1 polymer ?
#
loop_
_entity_poly.entity_id
_entity_poly.type
_entity_poly.pdbx_seq_one_letter_code
_entity_poly.pdbx_strand_id
1 'polypeptide(L)'
;MSPADRARSTWELVSAQLEESPQMRIDERLYAASAMQLLGVVRELSYDVDTVVLVGHNPGIEDLASLLTGESVPMPTSALAVIAVSSPWSTAGHSSAALRASGRPPAA
;
A
#
# COMPACT_ATOMS: atom_id res chain seq x y z
N MET A 1 2.91 2.78 -7.47
CA MET A 1 2.68 4.14 -6.95
C MET A 1 1.73 4.90 -7.88
N SER A 2 0.81 5.69 -7.33
CA SER A 2 -0.05 6.60 -8.11
C SER A 2 0.76 7.69 -8.84
N PRO A 3 0.37 8.13 -10.05
CA PRO A 3 1.07 9.17 -10.83
C PRO A 3 1.05 10.58 -10.22
N ALA A 4 0.24 10.83 -9.19
CA ALA A 4 0.09 12.16 -8.60
C ALA A 4 1.41 12.69 -8.00
N ASP A 5 1.71 13.98 -8.20
CA ASP A 5 2.94 14.60 -7.71
C ASP A 5 3.13 14.42 -6.20
N ARG A 6 2.07 14.60 -5.40
CA ARG A 6 2.10 14.36 -3.95
C ARG A 6 2.48 12.93 -3.56
N ALA A 7 2.10 11.93 -4.37
CA ALA A 7 2.47 10.54 -4.13
C ALA A 7 3.95 10.33 -4.44
N ARG A 8 4.44 10.94 -5.53
CA ARG A 8 5.87 10.94 -5.88
C ARG A 8 6.71 11.60 -4.79
N SER A 9 6.35 12.80 -4.33
CA SER A 9 7.08 13.50 -3.25
C SER A 9 7.07 12.70 -1.95
N THR A 10 5.96 12.03 -1.62
CA THR A 10 5.92 11.12 -0.45
C THR A 10 6.91 9.97 -0.62
N TRP A 11 6.94 9.36 -1.80
CA TRP A 11 7.85 8.26 -2.10
C TRP A 11 9.32 8.69 -2.06
N GLU A 12 9.66 9.87 -2.60
CA GLU A 12 11.03 10.41 -2.55
C GLU A 12 11.55 10.57 -1.12
N LEU A 13 10.70 11.02 -0.19
CA LEU A 13 11.06 11.14 1.22
C LEU A 13 11.27 9.76 1.87
N VAL A 14 10.42 8.78 1.54
CA VAL A 14 10.48 7.42 2.10
C VAL A 14 11.69 6.66 1.55
N SER A 15 11.90 6.66 0.23
CA SER A 15 12.96 5.89 -0.41
C SER A 15 14.35 6.38 -0.02
N ALA A 16 14.50 7.67 0.29
CA ALA A 16 15.73 8.24 0.82
C ALA A 16 16.14 7.68 2.20
N GLN A 17 15.21 7.02 2.92
CA GLN A 17 15.49 6.38 4.21
C GLN A 17 15.72 4.85 4.08
N LEU A 18 15.59 4.28 2.88
CA LEU A 18 15.84 2.86 2.64
C LEU A 18 17.31 2.65 2.26
N GLU A 19 17.91 1.57 2.77
CA GLU A 19 19.30 1.20 2.40
C GLU A 19 19.43 0.95 0.90
N GLU A 20 18.43 0.29 0.31
CA GLU A 20 18.30 0.08 -1.12
C GLU A 20 16.91 0.52 -1.59
N SER A 21 16.85 1.32 -2.66
CA SER A 21 15.57 1.72 -3.23
C SER A 21 14.99 0.56 -4.04
N PRO A 22 13.78 0.07 -3.71
CA PRO A 22 13.16 -1.01 -4.47
C PRO A 22 12.80 -0.55 -5.88
N GLN A 23 12.53 -1.52 -6.76
CA GLN A 23 12.03 -1.23 -8.10
C GLN A 23 10.72 -0.44 -8.01
N MET A 24 10.73 0.77 -8.56
CA MET A 24 9.56 1.64 -8.59
C MET A 24 8.74 1.40 -9.86
N ARG A 25 7.42 1.24 -9.70
CA ARG A 25 6.46 1.24 -10.80
C ARG A 25 5.38 2.28 -10.57
N ILE A 26 5.23 3.21 -11.51
CA ILE A 26 4.08 4.11 -11.58
C ILE A 26 2.96 3.34 -12.28
N ASP A 27 1.76 3.37 -11.68
CA ASP A 27 0.59 2.68 -12.22
C ASP A 27 -0.61 3.62 -12.14
N GLU A 28 -1.11 4.04 -13.30
CA GLU A 28 -2.25 4.96 -13.46
C GLU A 28 -3.49 4.45 -12.72
N ARG A 29 -3.65 3.13 -12.60
CA ARG A 29 -4.79 2.48 -11.95
C ARG A 29 -4.86 2.74 -10.45
N LEU A 30 -3.81 3.30 -9.84
CA LEU A 30 -3.77 3.67 -8.43
C LEU A 30 -4.33 5.08 -8.16
N TYR A 31 -4.52 5.91 -9.19
CA TYR A 31 -5.11 7.23 -9.03
C TYR A 31 -6.63 7.13 -8.85
N ALA A 32 -7.15 7.69 -7.76
CA ALA A 32 -8.58 7.66 -7.42
C ALA A 32 -9.20 6.24 -7.43
N ALA A 33 -8.39 5.23 -7.10
CA ALA A 33 -8.78 3.84 -7.11
C ALA A 33 -9.59 3.45 -5.86
N SER A 34 -10.61 2.61 -6.04
CA SER A 34 -11.28 1.91 -4.94
C SER A 34 -10.42 0.79 -4.36
N ALA A 35 -10.76 0.30 -3.16
CA ALA A 35 -10.10 -0.85 -2.55
C ALA A 35 -10.05 -2.07 -3.47
N MET A 36 -11.14 -2.37 -4.17
CA MET A 36 -11.21 -3.53 -5.08
C MET A 36 -10.29 -3.38 -6.31
N GLN A 37 -10.17 -2.17 -6.85
CA GLN A 37 -9.25 -1.89 -7.95
C GLN A 37 -7.79 -2.04 -7.49
N LEU A 38 -7.46 -1.48 -6.31
CA LEU A 38 -6.12 -1.63 -5.73
C LEU A 38 -5.80 -3.10 -5.41
N LEU A 39 -6.76 -3.84 -4.86
CA LEU A 39 -6.61 -5.29 -4.61
C LEU A 39 -6.36 -6.05 -5.92
N GLY A 40 -7.02 -5.66 -7.02
CA GLY A 40 -6.75 -6.18 -8.35
C GLY A 40 -5.29 -5.99 -8.76
N VAL A 41 -4.74 -4.78 -8.59
CA VAL A 41 -3.33 -4.51 -8.88
C VAL A 41 -2.38 -5.31 -7.99
N VAL A 42 -2.71 -5.46 -6.69
CA VAL A 42 -1.94 -6.31 -5.77
C VAL A 42 -1.94 -7.77 -6.23
N ARG A 43 -3.09 -8.28 -6.69
CA ARG A 43 -3.22 -9.67 -7.17
C ARG A 43 -2.46 -9.98 -8.46
N GLU A 44 -2.07 -8.95 -9.21
CA GLU A 44 -1.23 -9.09 -10.41
C GLU A 44 0.28 -9.14 -10.09
N LEU A 45 0.68 -8.95 -8.84
CA LEU A 45 2.10 -9.04 -8.45
C LEU A 45 2.62 -10.46 -8.64
N SER A 46 3.85 -10.55 -9.11
CA SER A 46 4.54 -11.82 -9.33
C SER A 46 4.87 -12.51 -8.00
N TYR A 47 4.99 -13.83 -8.04
CA TYR A 47 5.19 -14.68 -6.85
C TYR A 47 6.59 -14.52 -6.22
N ASP A 48 7.54 -13.93 -6.94
CA ASP A 48 8.91 -13.63 -6.51
C ASP A 48 9.02 -12.28 -5.78
N VAL A 49 7.92 -11.52 -5.69
CA VAL A 49 7.86 -10.27 -4.91
C VAL A 49 7.55 -10.61 -3.45
N ASP A 50 8.51 -10.48 -2.55
CA ASP A 50 8.27 -10.75 -1.13
C ASP A 50 7.59 -9.58 -0.39
N THR A 51 7.80 -8.35 -0.85
CA THR A 51 7.27 -7.14 -0.21
C THR A 51 6.96 -6.08 -1.25
N VAL A 52 5.81 -5.40 -1.08
CA VAL A 52 5.38 -4.30 -1.94
C VAL A 52 5.03 -3.08 -1.10
N VAL A 53 5.44 -1.90 -1.55
CA VAL A 53 4.99 -0.62 -0.99
C VAL A 53 3.98 0.01 -1.94
N LEU A 54 2.76 0.23 -1.44
CA LEU A 54 1.69 0.88 -2.19
C LEU A 54 1.53 2.33 -1.72
N VAL A 55 1.91 3.29 -2.57
CA VAL A 55 1.68 4.72 -2.33
C VAL A 55 0.49 5.18 -3.17
N GLY A 56 -0.61 5.52 -2.49
CA GLY A 56 -1.92 5.83 -3.10
C GLY A 56 -2.68 6.92 -2.34
N HIS A 57 -4.00 6.93 -2.48
CA HIS A 57 -4.89 7.99 -1.95
C HIS A 57 -6.05 7.39 -1.17
N ASN A 58 -6.58 8.17 -0.22
CA ASN A 58 -7.86 7.87 0.41
C ASN A 58 -9.05 8.24 -0.51
N PRO A 59 -10.18 7.55 -0.35
CA PRO A 59 -10.45 6.49 0.64
C PRO A 59 -9.85 5.12 0.29
N GLY A 60 -9.43 4.89 -0.97
CA GLY A 60 -9.04 3.57 -1.46
C GLY A 60 -7.98 2.83 -0.65
N ILE A 61 -6.93 3.51 -0.18
CA ILE A 61 -5.88 2.89 0.64
C ILE A 61 -6.39 2.48 2.02
N GLU A 62 -7.17 3.33 2.69
CA GLU A 62 -7.81 3.04 3.98
C GLU A 62 -8.77 1.85 3.87
N ASP A 63 -9.60 1.86 2.84
CA ASP A 63 -10.55 0.79 2.57
C ASP A 63 -9.84 -0.52 2.23
N LEU A 64 -8.74 -0.49 1.47
CA LEU A 64 -7.94 -1.68 1.16
C LEU A 64 -7.31 -2.27 2.42
N ALA A 65 -6.72 -1.43 3.27
CA ALA A 65 -6.12 -1.88 4.52
C ALA A 65 -7.16 -2.54 5.42
N SER A 66 -8.34 -1.94 5.50
CA SER A 66 -9.45 -2.49 6.29
C SER A 66 -10.00 -3.78 5.70
N LEU A 67 -10.10 -3.87 4.37
CA LEU A 67 -10.54 -5.08 3.67
C LEU A 67 -9.56 -6.25 3.86
N LEU A 68 -8.26 -5.99 3.79
CA LEU A 68 -7.25 -7.05 3.94
C LEU A 68 -7.19 -7.56 5.38
N THR A 69 -7.29 -6.66 6.36
CA THR A 69 -7.12 -7.01 7.78
C THR A 69 -8.40 -7.50 8.43
N GLY A 70 -9.56 -7.01 7.97
CA GLY A 70 -10.86 -7.26 8.60
C GLY A 70 -11.15 -6.34 9.80
N GLU A 71 -10.32 -5.32 10.03
CA GLU A 71 -10.49 -4.30 11.07
C GLU A 71 -10.39 -2.89 10.49
N SER A 72 -10.81 -1.86 11.23
CA SER A 72 -10.66 -0.47 10.76
C SER A 72 -9.20 -0.04 10.91
N VAL A 73 -8.58 0.38 9.81
CA VAL A 73 -7.19 0.86 9.79
C VAL A 73 -7.15 2.30 9.27
N PRO A 74 -7.22 3.32 10.14
CA PRO A 74 -7.20 4.72 9.71
C PRO A 74 -5.90 5.08 8.98
N MET A 75 -6.02 5.72 7.81
CA MET A 75 -4.89 6.09 6.97
C MET A 75 -4.88 7.59 6.68
N PRO A 76 -4.76 8.49 7.69
CA PRO A 76 -4.62 9.92 7.42
C PRO A 76 -3.40 10.21 6.55
N THR A 77 -3.28 11.43 6.02
CA THR A 77 -2.14 11.81 5.16
C THR A 77 -0.80 11.44 5.80
N SER A 78 0.05 10.80 5.00
CA SER A 78 1.37 10.26 5.39
C SER A 78 1.35 9.09 6.37
N ALA A 79 0.19 8.46 6.62
CA ALA A 79 0.14 7.22 7.38
C ALA A 79 0.77 6.04 6.61
N LEU A 80 1.31 5.10 7.39
CA LEU A 80 1.85 3.82 6.96
C LEU A 80 1.12 2.71 7.72
N ALA A 81 0.75 1.65 7.01
CA ALA A 81 0.33 0.39 7.59
C ALA A 81 1.18 -0.74 7.02
N VAL A 82 1.68 -1.61 7.89
CA VAL A 82 2.44 -2.81 7.54
C VAL A 82 1.52 -4.00 7.74
N ILE A 83 1.15 -4.66 6.65
CA ILE A 83 0.19 -5.76 6.65
C ILE A 83 0.91 -7.03 6.17
N ALA A 84 0.88 -8.08 6.99
CA ALA A 84 1.44 -9.38 6.64
C ALA A 84 0.39 -10.23 5.94
N VAL A 85 0.63 -10.52 4.66
CA VAL A 85 -0.18 -11.41 3.82
C VAL A 85 0.51 -12.77 3.74
N SER A 86 -0.16 -13.83 4.18
CA SER A 86 0.39 -15.20 4.21
C SER A 86 -0.01 -16.05 3.00
N SER A 87 -0.76 -15.49 2.06
CA SER A 87 -1.18 -16.15 0.82
C SER A 87 -0.41 -15.57 -0.37
N PRO A 88 -0.34 -16.30 -1.52
CA PRO A 88 0.13 -15.70 -2.76
C PRO A 88 -0.62 -14.41 -3.08
N TRP A 89 0.05 -13.45 -3.72
CA TRP A 89 -0.55 -12.17 -4.08
C TRP A 89 -1.85 -12.33 -4.87
N SER A 90 -1.88 -13.28 -5.83
CA SER A 90 -3.05 -13.60 -6.65
C SER A 90 -4.30 -13.96 -5.86
N THR A 91 -4.14 -14.42 -4.61
CA THR A 91 -5.23 -14.76 -3.69
C THR A 91 -5.34 -13.82 -2.49
N ALA A 92 -4.61 -12.69 -2.48
CA ALA A 92 -4.74 -11.68 -1.43
C ALA A 92 -6.21 -11.29 -1.19
N GLY A 93 -6.61 -11.16 0.08
CA GLY A 93 -7.99 -10.84 0.49
C GLY A 93 -8.99 -12.02 0.50
N HIS A 94 -8.58 -13.25 0.17
CA HIS A 94 -9.41 -14.44 0.41
C HIS A 94 -9.36 -14.89 1.87
N SER A 95 -8.27 -14.59 2.57
CA SER A 95 -8.08 -14.76 4.00
C SER A 95 -7.71 -13.42 4.62
N SER A 96 -8.09 -13.20 5.88
CA SER A 96 -7.63 -12.04 6.64
C SER A 96 -6.10 -12.04 6.76
N ALA A 97 -5.52 -10.88 6.52
CA ALA A 97 -4.12 -10.56 6.71
C ALA A 97 -3.90 -9.91 8.08
N ALA A 98 -2.69 -10.01 8.63
CA ALA A 98 -2.41 -9.47 9.96
C ALA A 98 -1.82 -8.06 9.87
N LEU A 99 -2.44 -7.09 10.55
CA LEU A 99 -1.82 -5.79 10.78
C LEU A 99 -0.62 -5.96 11.73
N ARG A 100 0.57 -5.54 11.30
CA ARG A 100 1.83 -5.66 12.08
C ARG A 100 2.22 -4.34 12.74
N ALA A 101 2.00 -3.24 12.04
CA ALA A 101 2.23 -1.90 12.54
C ALA A 101 1.35 -0.91 11.78
N SER A 102 0.95 0.17 12.44
CA SER A 102 0.36 1.34 11.79
C SER A 102 0.82 2.60 12.49
N GLY A 103 0.91 3.70 11.75
CA GLY A 103 1.33 4.97 12.31
C GLY A 103 1.48 6.05 11.25
N ARG A 104 1.94 7.21 11.68
CA ARG A 104 2.29 8.33 10.79
C ARG A 104 3.54 9.02 11.34
N PRO A 105 4.35 9.68 10.50
CA PRO A 105 5.39 10.55 10.97
C PRO A 105 4.82 11.60 11.95
N PRO A 106 5.54 11.93 13.03
CA PRO A 106 5.17 13.04 13.89
C PRO A 106 5.04 14.31 13.04
N ALA A 107 4.10 15.18 13.41
CA ALA A 107 4.04 16.51 12.79
C ALA A 107 5.37 17.23 13.10
N ALA A 108 5.97 17.83 12.06
CA ALA A 108 7.14 18.68 12.22
C ALA A 108 6.81 19.94 13.02
#